data_AF-A0A2D6PWV9-F1
#
_entry.id   AF-A0A2D6PWV9-F1
#
_cell.length_a   1.000
_cell.length_b   1.000
_cell.length_c   1.000
_cell.angle_alpha   90.00
_cell.angle_beta   90.00
_cell.angle_gamma   90.00
#
_symmetry.space_group_name_H-M   'P 1'
#
loop_
_entity.id
_entity.type
_entity.pdbx_description
1 polymer ?
#
loop_
_entity_poly.entity_id
_entity_poly.type
_entity_poly.pdbx_seq_one_letter_code
_entity_poly.pdbx_strand_id
1 'polypeptide(L)'
;MKTLVAGGTGFLGRLTVSALRDAGHEVVVLSRGRRSLNGLPHVIGDASAGALPDAAFEEVDAVVNLVGVKAPTREQGFRAAHVDATRNLLDAAERHGVARFVHVSVVASRDDPHNEYHHTKWQAEKLVRGSGRQWTILRPGVIWGPGDDMVTHLVKMVRFAPVFPVVGRGTSLMMPVHGADVAGAVIAALDRPAAVGSSYDLVGPDRLPLREVVRRVNDAVGLRTWILSTPIFVHCIAVWFMERLASQPLATRAQLTMLREGLVGDSGPASEDLGFAPRPFTPSALRALEGWIPSLFGFSLRLVDGRVSRAALEPAARHFGVSWLLVAAAVATLVALEQAVDSPWWRLLAWDVALIGGSFTLLRLPWKTLLRPHVRPLLQGVASAAVLYGLGWLTWRFLLATAPELAAQREIMLGWTAGLPTATIAILLPIIVAGEEIFWRGTVALPLVGRIGPWPGILAASLLFAGIHVLVGPPLLWIAALGAGAVWTWMAVKTRSLVAPFVSHLLWDLSVMFWWPYAA
;
A
#
# COMPACT_ATOMS: atom_id res chain seq x y z
N MET A 1 -35.34 12.40 20.06
CA MET A 1 -36.15 11.41 19.32
C MET A 1 -35.47 10.06 19.37
N LYS A 2 -36.23 8.97 19.32
CA LYS A 2 -35.75 7.59 19.20
C LYS A 2 -35.62 7.23 17.72
N THR A 3 -34.39 6.95 17.28
CA THR A 3 -34.04 6.78 15.86
C THR A 3 -33.51 5.38 15.60
N LEU A 4 -34.13 4.67 14.65
CA LEU A 4 -33.63 3.41 14.13
C LEU A 4 -32.59 3.67 13.04
N VAL A 5 -31.37 3.17 13.22
CA VAL A 5 -30.29 3.24 12.21
C VAL A 5 -30.08 1.86 11.59
N ALA A 6 -30.65 1.66 10.41
CA ALA A 6 -30.41 0.46 9.61
C ALA A 6 -29.03 0.54 8.92
N GLY A 7 -28.16 -0.43 9.18
CA GLY A 7 -26.77 -0.39 8.73
C GLY A 7 -25.82 0.34 9.68
N GLY A 8 -26.21 0.56 10.94
CA GLY A 8 -25.43 1.28 11.95
C GLY A 8 -24.05 0.68 12.28
N THR A 9 -23.79 -0.58 11.92
CA THR A 9 -22.48 -1.23 12.11
C THR A 9 -21.46 -0.93 11.00
N GLY A 10 -21.90 -0.34 9.88
CA GLY A 10 -21.07 0.06 8.75
C GLY A 10 -20.20 1.31 9.02
N PHE A 11 -19.37 1.71 8.05
CA PHE A 11 -18.48 2.88 8.18
C PHE A 11 -19.26 4.17 8.48
N LEU A 12 -20.18 4.56 7.59
CA LEU A 12 -21.03 5.74 7.80
C LEU A 12 -22.01 5.52 8.97
N GLY A 13 -22.47 4.28 9.16
CA GLY A 13 -23.34 3.89 10.28
C GLY A 13 -22.76 4.25 11.63
N ARG A 14 -21.50 3.89 11.90
CA ARG A 14 -20.86 4.20 13.19
C ARG A 14 -20.70 5.70 13.42
N LEU A 15 -20.37 6.46 12.37
CA LEU A 15 -20.28 7.92 12.46
C LEU A 15 -21.64 8.54 12.75
N THR A 16 -22.70 8.04 12.10
CA THR A 16 -24.08 8.50 12.29
C THR A 16 -24.61 8.16 13.68
N VAL A 17 -24.38 6.92 14.14
CA VAL A 17 -24.76 6.47 15.50
C VAL A 17 -24.05 7.31 16.57
N SER A 18 -22.74 7.57 16.42
CA SER A 18 -22.01 8.44 17.35
C SER A 18 -22.60 9.84 17.37
N ALA A 19 -22.77 10.44 16.18
CA ALA A 19 -23.24 11.81 16.08
C ALA A 19 -24.68 11.98 16.60
N LEU A 20 -25.57 11.00 16.38
CA LEU A 20 -26.93 10.98 16.95
C LEU A 20 -26.91 10.95 18.48
N ARG A 21 -26.05 10.12 19.09
CA ARG A 21 -25.90 10.08 20.54
C ARG A 21 -25.37 11.39 21.10
N ASP A 22 -24.37 11.96 20.44
CA ASP A 22 -23.78 13.24 20.85
C ASP A 22 -24.80 14.38 20.77
N ALA A 23 -25.77 14.27 19.85
CA ALA A 23 -26.92 15.17 19.73
C ALA A 23 -28.11 14.84 20.67
N GLY A 24 -27.99 13.82 21.53
CA GLY A 24 -29.01 13.47 22.52
C GLY A 24 -30.16 12.60 22.00
N HIS A 25 -30.01 11.97 20.83
CA HIS A 25 -30.99 11.01 20.32
C HIS A 25 -30.83 9.65 20.99
N GLU A 26 -31.95 8.97 21.20
CA GLU A 26 -31.96 7.55 21.53
C GLU A 26 -31.78 6.75 20.24
N VAL A 27 -30.84 5.79 20.21
CA VAL A 27 -30.47 5.10 18.98
C VAL A 27 -30.68 3.60 19.11
N VAL A 28 -31.47 3.03 18.20
CA VAL A 28 -31.60 1.59 17.99
C VAL A 28 -30.85 1.24 16.71
N VAL A 29 -29.97 0.24 16.75
CA VAL A 29 -29.23 -0.20 15.55
C VAL A 29 -29.84 -1.49 15.01
N LEU A 30 -30.07 -1.53 13.69
CA LEU A 30 -30.45 -2.75 12.97
C LEU A 30 -29.32 -3.20 12.05
N SER A 31 -28.83 -4.43 12.24
CA SER A 31 -27.84 -5.03 11.32
C SER A 31 -27.80 -6.56 11.37
N ARG A 32 -27.21 -7.18 10.33
CA ARG A 32 -27.10 -8.64 10.19
C ARG A 32 -26.24 -9.36 11.22
N GLY A 33 -25.15 -8.74 11.67
CA GLY A 33 -24.17 -9.38 12.55
C GLY A 33 -24.15 -8.79 13.95
N ARG A 34 -23.75 -9.59 14.95
CA ARG A 34 -23.43 -9.11 16.31
C ARG A 34 -22.09 -8.40 16.28
N ARG A 35 -22.10 -7.09 16.52
CA ARG A 35 -20.89 -6.30 16.77
C ARG A 35 -21.16 -5.49 18.03
N SER A 36 -20.21 -5.45 18.96
CA SER A 36 -20.38 -4.62 20.16
C SER A 36 -20.56 -3.17 19.75
N LEU A 37 -21.66 -2.56 20.22
CA LEU A 37 -22.00 -1.16 20.02
C LEU A 37 -21.97 -0.40 21.35
N ASN A 38 -21.09 -0.81 22.28
CA ASN A 38 -20.87 -0.16 23.58
C ASN A 38 -22.19 0.06 24.37
N GLY A 39 -23.00 -0.99 24.47
CA GLY A 39 -24.25 -0.97 25.24
C GLY A 39 -25.48 -0.42 24.51
N LEU A 40 -25.38 -0.08 23.21
CA LEU A 40 -26.55 0.39 22.44
C LEU A 40 -27.55 -0.75 22.17
N PRO A 41 -28.86 -0.45 22.17
CA PRO A 41 -29.89 -1.35 21.67
C PRO A 41 -29.54 -1.81 20.25
N HIS A 42 -29.42 -3.12 20.09
CA HIS A 42 -29.00 -3.75 18.84
C HIS A 42 -29.94 -4.87 18.47
N VAL A 43 -30.71 -4.66 17.40
CA VAL A 43 -31.60 -5.67 16.84
C VAL A 43 -30.91 -6.33 15.66
N ILE A 44 -30.89 -7.66 15.67
CA ILE A 44 -30.32 -8.45 14.60
C ILE A 44 -31.40 -8.70 13.56
N GLY A 45 -31.15 -8.25 12.34
CA GLY A 45 -32.05 -8.46 11.21
C GLY A 45 -31.37 -8.14 9.89
N ASP A 46 -31.71 -8.90 8.87
CA ASP A 46 -31.30 -8.62 7.50
C ASP A 46 -32.42 -7.85 6.79
N ALA A 47 -32.17 -6.56 6.54
CA ALA A 47 -33.12 -5.71 5.82
C ALA A 47 -33.46 -6.27 4.43
N SER A 48 -32.57 -7.04 3.80
CA SER A 48 -32.82 -7.62 2.47
C SER A 48 -33.56 -8.97 2.48
N ALA A 49 -33.76 -9.59 3.65
CA ALA A 49 -34.32 -10.96 3.75
C ALA A 49 -35.84 -11.02 3.98
N GLY A 50 -36.54 -9.89 3.97
CA GLY A 50 -37.99 -9.82 4.14
C GLY A 50 -38.41 -9.12 5.43
N ALA A 51 -39.36 -9.69 6.16
CA ALA A 51 -39.95 -9.09 7.35
C ALA A 51 -38.90 -8.83 8.44
N LEU A 52 -38.86 -7.59 8.92
CA LEU A 52 -37.94 -7.15 9.96
C LEU A 52 -38.54 -7.37 11.36
N PRO A 53 -37.71 -7.63 12.39
CA PRO A 53 -38.19 -7.79 13.75
C PRO A 53 -38.89 -6.52 14.25
N ASP A 54 -40.12 -6.67 14.77
CA ASP A 54 -40.93 -5.56 15.24
C ASP A 54 -40.25 -4.79 16.39
N ALA A 55 -39.45 -5.47 17.22
CA ALA A 55 -38.64 -4.88 18.27
C ALA A 55 -37.66 -3.79 17.79
N ALA A 56 -37.31 -3.75 16.50
CA ALA A 56 -36.48 -2.67 15.94
C ALA A 56 -37.24 -1.35 15.77
N PHE A 57 -38.58 -1.39 15.75
CA PHE A 57 -39.45 -0.26 15.43
C PHE A 57 -40.31 0.20 16.61
N GLU A 58 -40.25 -0.50 17.75
CA GLU A 58 -40.97 -0.15 18.97
C GLU A 58 -40.64 1.28 19.43
N GLU A 59 -41.66 2.15 19.44
CA GLU A 59 -41.59 3.56 19.84
C GLU A 59 -40.56 4.39 19.04
N VAL A 60 -40.23 3.98 17.82
CA VAL A 60 -39.28 4.71 16.96
C VAL A 60 -39.96 5.89 16.29
N ASP A 61 -39.38 7.08 16.44
CA ASP A 61 -39.86 8.32 15.81
C ASP A 61 -39.39 8.45 14.36
N ALA A 62 -38.20 7.91 14.04
CA ALA A 62 -37.56 8.08 12.75
C ALA A 62 -36.69 6.89 12.32
N VAL A 63 -36.67 6.59 11.03
CA VAL A 63 -35.77 5.61 10.43
C VAL A 63 -34.68 6.31 9.61
N VAL A 64 -33.42 5.95 9.86
CA VAL A 64 -32.26 6.29 9.02
C VAL A 64 -31.80 5.03 8.31
N ASN A 65 -31.98 5.00 6.99
CA ASN A 65 -31.56 3.90 6.14
C ASN A 65 -30.17 4.17 5.53
N LEU A 66 -29.16 3.49 6.06
CA LEU A 66 -27.77 3.46 5.56
C LEU A 66 -27.42 2.11 4.90
N VAL A 67 -28.41 1.25 4.68
CA VAL A 67 -28.19 -0.08 4.09
C VAL A 67 -27.78 0.07 2.63
N GLY A 68 -26.68 -0.59 2.27
CA GLY A 68 -26.23 -0.69 0.90
C GLY A 68 -24.86 -1.33 0.79
N VAL A 69 -24.54 -1.78 -0.42
CA VAL A 69 -23.26 -2.40 -0.75
C VAL A 69 -22.66 -1.70 -1.96
N LYS A 70 -21.34 -1.49 -1.95
CA LYS A 70 -20.61 -0.91 -3.11
C LYS A 70 -20.13 -1.98 -4.09
N ALA A 71 -20.12 -3.23 -3.63
CA ALA A 71 -19.70 -4.42 -4.36
C ALA A 71 -20.71 -5.52 -4.04
N PRO A 72 -21.29 -6.21 -5.04
CA PRO A 72 -22.13 -7.35 -4.77
C PRO A 72 -21.25 -8.48 -4.23
N THR A 73 -21.79 -9.26 -3.30
CA THR A 73 -21.18 -10.52 -2.88
C THR A 73 -21.96 -11.69 -3.48
N ARG A 74 -21.44 -12.92 -3.34
CA ARG A 74 -22.18 -14.13 -3.74
C ARG A 74 -23.54 -14.25 -3.04
N GLU A 75 -23.64 -13.70 -1.83
CA GLU A 75 -24.83 -13.82 -0.97
C GLU A 75 -25.77 -12.60 -1.11
N GLN A 76 -25.28 -11.45 -1.58
CA GLN A 76 -26.07 -10.22 -1.64
C GLN A 76 -25.74 -9.38 -2.88
N GLY A 77 -26.70 -9.32 -3.81
CA GLY A 77 -26.65 -8.46 -4.99
C GLY A 77 -27.09 -7.01 -4.71
N PHE A 78 -26.90 -6.12 -5.69
CA PHE A 78 -27.27 -4.70 -5.56
C PHE A 78 -28.77 -4.50 -5.36
N ARG A 79 -29.62 -5.23 -6.10
CA ARG A 79 -31.07 -5.13 -5.94
C ARG A 79 -31.54 -5.48 -4.54
N ALA A 80 -31.05 -6.60 -3.99
CA ALA A 80 -31.39 -7.03 -2.63
C ALA A 80 -30.95 -5.97 -1.58
N ALA A 81 -29.73 -5.47 -1.70
CA ALA A 81 -29.16 -4.50 -0.75
C ALA A 81 -29.74 -3.09 -0.84
N HIS A 82 -30.19 -2.65 -2.02
CA HIS A 82 -30.67 -1.28 -2.23
C HIS A 82 -32.19 -1.20 -2.32
N VAL A 83 -32.81 -2.04 -3.14
CA VAL A 83 -34.24 -1.97 -3.45
C VAL A 83 -35.04 -2.73 -2.41
N ASP A 84 -34.76 -4.03 -2.24
CA ASP A 84 -35.55 -4.88 -1.36
C ASP A 84 -35.37 -4.49 0.11
N ALA A 85 -34.13 -4.18 0.51
CA ALA A 85 -33.87 -3.61 1.84
C ALA A 85 -34.63 -2.32 2.13
N THR A 86 -34.70 -1.41 1.16
CA THR A 86 -35.43 -0.15 1.32
C THR A 86 -36.94 -0.40 1.39
N ARG A 87 -37.48 -1.30 0.56
CA ARG A 87 -38.90 -1.70 0.61
C ARG A 87 -39.26 -2.25 1.98
N ASN A 88 -38.52 -3.25 2.47
CA ASN A 88 -38.81 -3.89 3.75
C ASN A 88 -38.73 -2.91 4.94
N LEU A 89 -37.81 -1.94 4.89
CA LEU A 89 -37.72 -0.87 5.90
C LEU A 89 -38.91 0.09 5.83
N LEU A 90 -39.39 0.44 4.63
CA LEU A 90 -40.56 1.29 4.44
C LEU A 90 -41.83 0.58 4.89
N ASP A 91 -42.02 -0.69 4.52
CA ASP A 91 -43.17 -1.50 4.92
C ASP A 91 -43.21 -1.67 6.45
N ALA A 92 -42.06 -1.90 7.09
CA ALA A 92 -41.97 -1.96 8.55
C ALA A 92 -42.24 -0.59 9.21
N ALA A 93 -41.67 0.50 8.66
CA ALA A 93 -41.96 1.85 9.15
C ALA A 93 -43.46 2.19 9.05
N GLU A 94 -44.12 1.77 7.97
CA GLU A 94 -45.55 1.95 7.79
C GLU A 94 -46.38 1.18 8.82
N ARG A 95 -46.08 -0.12 9.02
CA ARG A 95 -46.78 -0.96 10.02
C ARG A 95 -46.69 -0.41 11.44
N HIS A 96 -45.59 0.26 11.78
CA HIS A 96 -45.33 0.84 13.11
C HIS A 96 -45.65 2.34 13.18
N GLY A 97 -46.23 2.93 12.14
CA GLY A 97 -46.63 4.34 12.15
C GLY A 97 -45.48 5.35 12.16
N VAL A 98 -44.26 4.93 11.82
CA VAL A 98 -43.09 5.81 11.79
C VAL A 98 -43.24 6.80 10.62
N ALA A 99 -43.29 8.10 10.94
CA ALA A 99 -43.55 9.14 9.94
C ALA A 99 -42.27 9.62 9.25
N ARG A 100 -41.15 9.70 9.98
CA ARG A 100 -39.90 10.30 9.48
C ARG A 100 -38.95 9.25 8.89
N PHE A 101 -38.48 9.48 7.66
CA PHE A 101 -37.58 8.55 6.97
C PHE A 101 -36.42 9.26 6.25
N VAL A 102 -35.19 9.04 6.70
CA VAL A 102 -33.98 9.56 6.05
C VAL A 102 -33.27 8.43 5.30
N HIS A 103 -33.08 8.59 4.00
CA HIS A 103 -32.44 7.59 3.14
C HIS A 103 -31.11 8.09 2.59
N VAL A 104 -30.05 7.29 2.71
CA VAL A 104 -28.75 7.61 2.12
C VAL A 104 -28.53 6.84 0.81
N SER A 105 -28.53 7.60 -0.29
CA SER A 105 -28.31 7.16 -1.65
C SER A 105 -26.86 7.46 -2.09
N VAL A 106 -26.65 7.95 -3.31
CA VAL A 106 -25.36 8.36 -3.88
C VAL A 106 -25.58 9.45 -4.93
N VAL A 107 -24.63 10.38 -5.07
CA VAL A 107 -24.72 11.51 -6.02
C VAL A 107 -24.95 11.09 -7.48
N ALA A 108 -24.46 9.92 -7.88
CA ALA A 108 -24.61 9.39 -9.22
C ALA A 108 -25.90 8.58 -9.44
N SER A 109 -26.84 8.59 -8.49
CA SER A 109 -28.10 7.85 -8.60
C SER A 109 -28.93 8.37 -9.78
N ARG A 110 -29.17 7.50 -10.77
CA ARG A 110 -29.95 7.80 -11.98
C ARG A 110 -30.54 6.53 -12.59
N ASP A 111 -31.56 6.71 -13.42
CA ASP A 111 -32.18 5.61 -14.16
C ASP A 111 -31.28 5.15 -15.33
N ASP A 112 -30.36 4.24 -15.06
CA ASP A 112 -29.40 3.74 -16.05
C ASP A 112 -29.22 2.22 -15.94
N PRO A 113 -30.00 1.41 -16.68
CA PRO A 113 -29.95 -0.04 -16.61
C PRO A 113 -28.57 -0.67 -16.92
N HIS A 114 -27.68 0.06 -17.60
CA HIS A 114 -26.32 -0.41 -17.89
C HIS A 114 -25.37 -0.25 -16.71
N ASN A 115 -25.76 0.53 -15.69
CA ASN A 115 -25.04 0.69 -14.44
C ASN A 115 -25.93 0.28 -13.26
N GLU A 116 -25.92 -1.02 -12.96
CA GLU A 116 -26.77 -1.64 -11.93
C GLU A 116 -26.67 -0.94 -10.57
N TYR A 117 -25.47 -0.46 -10.18
CA TYR A 117 -25.29 0.26 -8.93
C TYR A 117 -26.08 1.57 -8.89
N HIS A 118 -25.98 2.40 -9.94
CA HIS A 118 -26.72 3.67 -10.05
C HIS A 118 -28.24 3.42 -10.15
N HIS A 119 -28.63 2.46 -10.99
CA HIS A 119 -30.03 2.13 -11.24
C HIS A 119 -30.74 1.61 -10.00
N THR A 120 -30.12 0.69 -9.25
CA THR A 120 -30.73 0.14 -8.02
C THR A 120 -30.82 1.19 -6.90
N LYS A 121 -29.85 2.11 -6.80
CA LYS A 121 -29.97 3.27 -5.91
C LYS A 121 -31.10 4.20 -6.33
N TRP A 122 -31.27 4.47 -7.62
CA TRP A 122 -32.38 5.27 -8.13
C TRP A 122 -33.75 4.63 -7.89
N GLN A 123 -33.85 3.32 -8.06
CA GLN A 123 -35.06 2.55 -7.74
C GLN A 123 -35.41 2.65 -6.25
N ALA A 124 -34.42 2.57 -5.35
CA ALA A 124 -34.62 2.76 -3.92
C ALA A 124 -35.13 4.17 -3.60
N GLU A 125 -34.56 5.20 -4.22
CA GLU A 125 -35.07 6.57 -4.06
C GLU A 125 -36.52 6.73 -4.54
N LYS A 126 -36.90 6.06 -5.64
CA LYS A 126 -38.27 6.07 -6.14
C LYS A 126 -39.24 5.48 -5.12
N LEU A 127 -38.87 4.38 -4.46
CA LEU A 127 -39.67 3.80 -3.37
C LEU A 127 -39.81 4.78 -2.20
N VAL A 128 -38.72 5.44 -1.79
CA VAL A 128 -38.74 6.41 -0.69
C VAL A 128 -39.66 7.60 -1.02
N ARG A 129 -39.55 8.15 -2.24
CA ARG A 129 -40.41 9.25 -2.70
C ARG A 129 -41.90 8.87 -2.74
N GLY A 130 -42.20 7.62 -3.09
CA GLY A 130 -43.56 7.08 -3.19
C GLY A 130 -44.13 6.52 -1.89
N SER A 131 -43.42 6.59 -0.76
CA SER A 131 -43.80 5.90 0.48
C SER A 131 -44.87 6.60 1.33
N GLY A 132 -45.25 7.83 0.97
CA GLY A 132 -46.13 8.67 1.79
C GLY A 132 -45.53 9.13 3.12
N ARG A 133 -44.26 8.82 3.41
CA ARG A 133 -43.55 9.24 4.62
C ARG A 133 -43.00 10.66 4.49
N GLN A 134 -42.69 11.30 5.61
CA GLN A 134 -41.88 12.52 5.64
C GLN A 134 -40.43 12.15 5.35
N TRP A 135 -40.07 12.07 4.06
CA TRP A 135 -38.79 11.55 3.62
C TRP A 135 -37.74 12.63 3.37
N THR A 136 -36.46 12.27 3.49
CA THR A 136 -35.32 13.06 2.97
C THR A 136 -34.31 12.11 2.35
N ILE A 137 -33.80 12.45 1.18
CA ILE A 137 -32.77 11.65 0.50
C ILE A 137 -31.45 12.42 0.53
N LEU A 138 -30.41 11.79 1.06
CA LEU A 138 -29.05 12.32 1.09
C LEU A 138 -28.18 11.55 0.10
N ARG A 139 -27.53 12.26 -0.82
CA ARG A 139 -26.74 11.71 -1.93
C ARG A 139 -25.26 12.07 -1.77
N PRO A 140 -24.52 11.35 -0.93
CA PRO A 140 -23.11 11.62 -0.77
C PRO A 140 -22.31 11.36 -2.05
N GLY A 141 -21.27 12.18 -2.24
CA GLY A 141 -20.17 11.89 -3.16
C GLY A 141 -19.26 10.78 -2.62
N VAL A 142 -17.97 10.83 -2.96
CA VAL A 142 -17.04 9.86 -2.39
C VAL A 142 -16.72 10.21 -0.94
N ILE A 143 -17.12 9.34 -0.02
CA ILE A 143 -16.89 9.55 1.40
C ILE A 143 -15.46 9.15 1.79
N TRP A 144 -14.76 10.03 2.50
CA TRP A 144 -13.44 9.77 3.09
C TRP A 144 -13.44 10.01 4.61
N GLY A 145 -12.51 9.36 5.32
CA GLY A 145 -12.33 9.50 6.76
C GLY A 145 -11.82 8.22 7.43
N PRO A 146 -11.58 8.22 8.75
CA PRO A 146 -11.01 7.05 9.44
C PRO A 146 -11.86 5.78 9.25
N GLY A 147 -11.32 4.80 8.53
CA GLY A 147 -12.02 3.55 8.20
C GLY A 147 -12.87 3.58 6.92
N ASP A 148 -12.69 4.59 6.06
CA ASP A 148 -13.26 4.60 4.71
C ASP A 148 -12.56 3.61 3.78
N ASP A 149 -13.21 3.24 2.67
CA ASP A 149 -12.63 2.29 1.70
C ASP A 149 -11.77 2.98 0.64
N MET A 150 -12.13 4.19 0.19
CA MET A 150 -11.47 4.84 -0.96
C MET A 150 -10.03 5.25 -0.62
N VAL A 151 -9.86 6.14 0.36
CA VAL A 151 -8.54 6.63 0.77
C VAL A 151 -7.74 5.47 1.32
N THR A 152 -8.35 4.57 2.07
CA THR A 152 -7.65 3.38 2.59
C THR A 152 -7.13 2.48 1.47
N HIS A 153 -7.94 2.16 0.45
CA HIS A 153 -7.48 1.36 -0.69
C HIS A 153 -6.41 2.08 -1.50
N LEU A 154 -6.59 3.38 -1.72
CA LEU A 154 -5.61 4.20 -2.42
C LEU A 154 -4.28 4.23 -1.66
N VAL A 155 -4.29 4.42 -0.33
CA VAL A 155 -3.09 4.35 0.52
C VAL A 155 -2.43 2.97 0.44
N LYS A 156 -3.20 1.88 0.51
CA LYS A 156 -2.68 0.51 0.34
C LYS A 156 -1.96 0.33 -1.00
N MET A 157 -2.57 0.80 -2.09
CA MET A 157 -2.02 0.69 -3.44
C MET A 157 -0.78 1.56 -3.64
N VAL A 158 -0.81 2.83 -3.20
CA VAL A 158 0.37 3.69 -3.32
C VAL A 158 1.48 3.22 -2.40
N ARG A 159 1.22 2.65 -1.22
CA ARG A 159 2.26 2.03 -0.38
C ARG A 159 2.84 0.76 -1.01
N PHE A 160 2.05 0.02 -1.78
CA PHE A 160 2.50 -1.21 -2.44
C PHE A 160 3.54 -0.97 -3.53
N ALA A 161 3.33 -0.02 -4.44
CA ALA A 161 4.22 0.18 -5.58
C ALA A 161 4.52 1.67 -5.86
N PRO A 162 5.69 2.01 -6.43
CA PRO A 162 6.04 3.38 -6.83
C PRO A 162 5.29 3.88 -8.06
N VAL A 163 4.41 3.06 -8.63
CA VAL A 163 3.60 3.33 -9.82
C VAL A 163 2.14 3.12 -9.47
N PHE A 164 1.28 4.06 -9.85
CA PHE A 164 -0.17 3.96 -9.73
C PHE A 164 -0.82 4.10 -11.11
N PRO A 165 -1.43 3.02 -11.64
CA PRO A 165 -2.18 3.11 -12.89
C PRO A 165 -3.49 3.85 -12.64
N VAL A 166 -3.69 4.98 -13.32
CA VAL A 166 -4.95 5.74 -13.27
C VAL A 166 -5.80 5.43 -14.50
N VAL A 167 -7.11 5.28 -14.31
CA VAL A 167 -8.05 4.99 -15.41
C VAL A 167 -8.07 6.14 -16.41
N GLY A 168 -7.82 5.83 -17.68
CA GLY A 168 -7.74 6.82 -18.75
C GLY A 168 -6.66 7.87 -18.46
N ARG A 169 -7.03 9.16 -18.52
CA ARG A 169 -6.14 10.27 -18.12
C ARG A 169 -6.33 10.68 -16.65
N GLY A 170 -7.20 10.02 -15.89
CA GLY A 170 -7.51 10.41 -14.51
C GLY A 170 -8.13 11.80 -14.40
N THR A 171 -8.87 12.23 -15.42
CA THR A 171 -9.51 13.56 -15.53
C THR A 171 -10.93 13.58 -15.00
N SER A 172 -11.54 12.42 -14.75
CA SER A 172 -12.87 12.33 -14.14
C SER A 172 -12.87 13.05 -12.80
N LEU A 173 -13.86 13.92 -12.62
CA LEU A 173 -13.94 14.80 -11.46
C LEU A 173 -14.61 14.09 -10.29
N MET A 174 -14.14 14.36 -9.09
CA MET A 174 -14.72 13.90 -7.83
C MET A 174 -14.78 15.05 -6.84
N MET A 175 -15.78 15.04 -5.98
CA MET A 175 -15.93 15.98 -4.87
C MET A 175 -15.98 15.24 -3.54
N PRO A 176 -14.81 14.85 -2.96
CA PRO A 176 -14.76 13.99 -1.79
C PRO A 176 -15.32 14.67 -0.54
N VAL A 177 -16.24 14.00 0.17
CA VAL A 177 -16.90 14.50 1.38
C VAL A 177 -16.45 13.74 2.63
N HIS A 178 -16.25 14.42 3.75
CA HIS A 178 -15.84 13.75 4.98
C HIS A 178 -17.03 13.03 5.63
N GLY A 179 -16.84 11.78 6.09
CA GLY A 179 -17.92 10.96 6.64
C GLY A 179 -18.63 11.57 7.86
N ALA A 180 -17.92 12.32 8.70
CA ALA A 180 -18.54 13.01 9.83
C ALA A 180 -19.44 14.18 9.40
N ASP A 181 -19.15 14.83 8.26
CA ASP A 181 -20.01 15.90 7.75
C ASP A 181 -21.30 15.31 7.16
N VAL A 182 -21.20 14.13 6.53
CA VAL A 182 -22.39 13.36 6.09
C VAL A 182 -23.23 12.93 7.29
N ALA A 183 -22.62 12.46 8.38
CA ALA A 183 -23.34 12.13 9.61
C ALA A 183 -24.04 13.36 10.22
N GLY A 184 -23.39 14.53 10.21
CA GLY A 184 -24.02 15.79 10.61
C GLY A 184 -25.23 16.17 9.75
N ALA A 185 -25.14 15.95 8.43
CA ALA A 185 -26.26 16.17 7.51
C ALA A 185 -27.43 15.21 7.77
N VAL A 186 -27.18 13.98 8.25
CA VAL A 186 -28.26 13.06 8.68
C VAL A 186 -29.02 13.63 9.88
N ILE A 187 -28.32 14.19 10.87
CA ILE A 187 -28.94 14.81 12.04
C ILE A 187 -29.75 16.03 11.61
N ALA A 188 -29.13 16.93 10.83
CA ALA A 188 -29.82 18.12 10.32
C ALA A 188 -31.04 17.75 9.48
N ALA A 189 -30.98 16.66 8.69
CA ALA A 189 -32.15 16.15 8.00
C ALA A 189 -33.24 15.75 8.99
N LEU A 190 -32.93 14.95 10.01
CA LEU A 190 -33.93 14.52 11.01
C LEU A 190 -34.62 15.70 11.71
N ASP A 191 -33.86 16.73 12.09
CA ASP A 191 -34.35 17.80 12.95
C ASP A 191 -35.01 18.96 12.19
N ARG A 192 -34.66 19.19 10.93
CA ARG A 192 -35.10 20.38 10.19
C ARG A 192 -36.33 20.10 9.32
N PRO A 193 -37.44 20.81 9.52
CA PRO A 193 -38.64 20.66 8.68
C PRO A 193 -38.40 20.95 7.20
N ALA A 194 -37.50 21.89 6.87
CA ALA A 194 -37.13 22.23 5.50
C ALA A 194 -36.56 21.04 4.69
N ALA A 195 -36.03 20.03 5.38
CA ALA A 195 -35.48 18.84 4.76
C ALA A 195 -36.54 17.88 4.19
N VAL A 196 -37.79 17.98 4.65
CA VAL A 196 -38.87 17.04 4.31
C VAL A 196 -39.29 17.20 2.85
N GLY A 197 -39.33 16.09 2.12
CA GLY A 197 -39.66 16.07 0.69
C GLY A 197 -38.50 16.44 -0.23
N SER A 198 -37.28 16.56 0.30
CA SER A 198 -36.12 17.07 -0.44
C SER A 198 -35.01 16.03 -0.62
N SER A 199 -34.25 16.18 -1.71
CA SER A 199 -33.05 15.39 -2.03
C SER A 199 -31.82 16.29 -2.06
N TYR A 200 -30.75 15.94 -1.37
CA TYR A 200 -29.57 16.78 -1.20
C TYR A 200 -28.29 16.05 -1.63
N ASP A 201 -27.49 16.68 -2.49
CA ASP A 201 -26.15 16.17 -2.79
C ASP A 201 -25.17 16.58 -1.69
N LEU A 202 -24.53 15.60 -1.08
CA LEU A 202 -23.55 15.81 -0.01
C LEU A 202 -22.14 15.62 -0.57
N VAL A 203 -21.62 16.65 -1.21
CA VAL A 203 -20.31 16.66 -1.87
C VAL A 203 -19.35 17.62 -1.18
N GLY A 204 -18.04 17.33 -1.27
CA GLY A 204 -17.02 18.22 -0.72
C GLY A 204 -16.83 19.50 -1.54
N PRO A 205 -16.17 20.53 -0.99
CA PRO A 205 -15.98 21.81 -1.68
C PRO A 205 -14.97 21.73 -2.84
N ASP A 206 -14.10 20.71 -2.82
CA ASP A 206 -13.03 20.53 -3.79
C ASP A 206 -13.49 19.71 -5.00
N ARG A 207 -13.54 20.32 -6.19
CA ARG A 207 -13.80 19.61 -7.46
C ARG A 207 -12.49 19.16 -8.12
N LEU A 208 -12.10 17.90 -7.91
CA LEU A 208 -10.76 17.40 -8.21
C LEU A 208 -10.76 16.30 -9.28
N PRO A 209 -9.86 16.32 -10.26
CA PRO A 209 -9.65 15.16 -11.12
C PRO A 209 -9.08 13.98 -10.31
N LEU A 210 -9.38 12.74 -10.67
CA LEU A 210 -8.86 11.54 -9.98
C LEU A 210 -7.35 11.56 -9.76
N ARG A 211 -6.58 12.07 -10.73
CA ARG A 211 -5.12 12.23 -10.61
C ARG A 211 -4.71 13.15 -9.47
N GLU A 212 -5.48 14.21 -9.22
CA GLU A 212 -5.28 15.15 -8.11
C GLU A 212 -5.58 14.48 -6.77
N VAL A 213 -6.67 13.70 -6.68
CA VAL A 213 -6.99 12.91 -5.48
C VAL A 213 -5.84 11.97 -5.12
N VAL A 214 -5.30 11.24 -6.09
CA VAL A 214 -4.13 10.36 -5.92
C VAL A 214 -2.91 11.14 -5.44
N ARG A 215 -2.68 12.34 -5.96
CA ARG A 215 -1.55 13.19 -5.55
C ARG A 215 -1.71 13.72 -4.13
N ARG A 216 -2.88 14.23 -3.75
CA ARG A 216 -3.14 14.70 -2.38
C ARG A 216 -2.98 13.59 -1.35
N VAL A 217 -3.38 12.35 -1.70
CA VAL A 217 -3.12 11.18 -0.85
C VAL A 217 -1.63 10.84 -0.76
N ASN A 218 -0.89 10.86 -1.88
CA ASN A 218 0.57 10.67 -1.88
C ASN A 218 1.30 11.69 -0.99
N ASP A 219 0.91 12.96 -1.08
CA ASP A 219 1.48 14.05 -0.27
C ASP A 219 1.18 13.86 1.22
N ALA A 220 -0.04 13.41 1.55
CA ALA A 220 -0.46 13.12 2.91
C ALA A 220 0.37 11.98 3.53
N VAL A 221 0.63 10.90 2.78
CA VAL A 221 1.45 9.76 3.27
C VAL A 221 2.95 9.91 3.02
N GLY A 222 3.38 11.05 2.47
CA GLY A 222 4.81 11.32 2.20
C GLY A 222 5.46 10.38 1.19
N LEU A 223 4.71 9.93 0.18
CA LEU A 223 5.21 9.08 -0.91
C LEU A 223 5.26 9.85 -2.23
N ARG A 224 6.19 9.46 -3.10
CA ARG A 224 6.20 9.88 -4.51
C ARG A 224 5.79 8.71 -5.38
N THR A 225 4.78 8.88 -6.20
CA THR A 225 4.19 7.82 -7.02
C THR A 225 4.03 8.30 -8.44
N TRP A 226 4.47 7.48 -9.38
CA TRP A 226 4.34 7.74 -10.80
C TRP A 226 2.91 7.41 -11.22
N ILE A 227 2.13 8.44 -11.56
CA ILE A 227 0.72 8.26 -11.94
C ILE A 227 0.66 8.06 -13.45
N LEU A 228 0.54 6.80 -13.88
CA LEU A 228 0.52 6.41 -15.28
C LEU A 228 -0.90 6.38 -15.79
N SER A 229 -1.17 7.12 -16.87
CA SER A 229 -2.42 7.01 -17.62
C SER A 229 -2.50 5.61 -18.25
N THR A 230 -3.52 4.83 -17.93
CA THR A 230 -3.70 3.49 -18.50
C THR A 230 -5.07 3.33 -19.15
N PRO A 231 -5.16 2.67 -20.32
CA PRO A 231 -6.43 2.40 -20.98
C PRO A 231 -7.38 1.62 -20.07
N ILE A 232 -8.69 1.84 -20.23
CA ILE A 232 -9.71 1.20 -19.38
C ILE A 232 -9.67 -0.32 -19.42
N PHE A 233 -9.30 -0.93 -20.57
CA PHE A 233 -9.27 -2.39 -20.69
C PHE A 233 -8.27 -3.05 -19.74
N VAL A 234 -7.15 -2.38 -19.41
CA VAL A 234 -6.17 -2.86 -18.44
C VAL A 234 -6.80 -3.00 -17.06
N HIS A 235 -7.61 -2.00 -16.68
CA HIS A 235 -8.37 -2.02 -15.43
C HIS A 235 -9.48 -3.05 -15.45
N CYS A 236 -10.18 -3.24 -16.57
CA CYS A 236 -11.20 -4.28 -16.72
C CYS A 236 -10.64 -5.68 -16.47
N ILE A 237 -9.44 -5.98 -17.00
CA ILE A 237 -8.76 -7.26 -16.77
C ILE A 237 -8.41 -7.40 -15.29
N ALA A 238 -7.79 -6.39 -14.68
CA ALA A 238 -7.41 -6.42 -13.28
C ALA A 238 -8.62 -6.61 -12.35
N VAL A 239 -9.70 -5.85 -12.58
CA VAL A 239 -10.96 -5.95 -11.83
C VAL A 239 -11.60 -7.32 -12.00
N TRP A 240 -11.62 -7.87 -13.22
CA TRP A 240 -12.16 -9.21 -13.46
C TRP A 240 -11.44 -10.28 -12.62
N PHE A 241 -10.11 -10.24 -12.55
CA PHE A 241 -9.35 -11.14 -11.67
C PHE A 241 -9.65 -10.88 -10.20
N MET A 242 -9.71 -9.61 -9.76
CA MET A 242 -10.00 -9.26 -8.37
C MET A 242 -11.36 -9.74 -7.91
N GLU A 243 -12.42 -9.51 -8.69
CA GLU A 243 -13.79 -9.96 -8.37
C GLU A 243 -13.90 -11.49 -8.31
N ARG A 244 -13.05 -12.21 -9.04
CA ARG A 244 -13.08 -13.68 -9.11
C ARG A 244 -12.23 -14.36 -8.03
N LEU A 245 -11.15 -13.70 -7.61
CA LEU A 245 -10.16 -14.25 -6.66
C LEU A 245 -10.33 -13.74 -5.22
N ALA A 246 -10.93 -12.57 -5.02
CA ALA A 246 -11.07 -11.95 -3.70
C ALA A 246 -12.53 -11.91 -3.25
N SER A 247 -12.79 -12.32 -2.00
CA SER A 247 -14.10 -12.16 -1.36
C SER A 247 -14.46 -10.69 -1.11
N GLN A 248 -13.45 -9.82 -1.01
CA GLN A 248 -13.58 -8.37 -0.90
C GLN A 248 -12.61 -7.68 -1.88
N PRO A 249 -13.01 -7.49 -3.15
CA PRO A 249 -12.16 -6.86 -4.14
C PRO A 249 -11.89 -5.39 -3.80
N LEU A 250 -10.67 -4.90 -4.07
CA LEU A 250 -10.30 -3.50 -3.83
C LEU A 250 -11.01 -2.54 -4.78
N ALA A 251 -11.30 -3.02 -5.99
CA ALA A 251 -11.98 -2.31 -7.06
C ALA A 251 -12.95 -3.28 -7.77
N THR A 252 -14.16 -2.80 -8.05
CA THR A 252 -15.19 -3.51 -8.82
C THR A 252 -15.47 -2.84 -10.16
N ARG A 253 -16.21 -3.53 -11.03
CA ARG A 253 -16.67 -2.97 -12.31
C ARG A 253 -17.53 -1.73 -12.10
N ALA A 254 -18.42 -1.76 -11.10
CA ALA A 254 -19.24 -0.61 -10.72
C ALA A 254 -18.37 0.59 -10.32
N GLN A 255 -17.34 0.38 -9.50
CA GLN A 255 -16.41 1.44 -9.11
C GLN A 255 -15.59 1.96 -10.30
N LEU A 256 -15.18 1.08 -11.22
CA LEU A 256 -14.50 1.49 -12.45
C LEU A 256 -15.37 2.41 -13.32
N THR A 257 -16.66 2.09 -13.46
CA THR A 257 -17.63 2.94 -14.16
C THR A 257 -17.81 4.28 -13.45
N MET A 258 -17.96 4.30 -12.12
CA MET A 258 -18.04 5.54 -11.33
C MET A 258 -16.80 6.41 -11.50
N LEU A 259 -15.60 5.81 -11.49
CA LEU A 259 -14.34 6.51 -11.72
C LEU A 259 -14.20 7.04 -13.15
N ARG A 260 -14.90 6.46 -14.12
CA ARG A 260 -14.92 6.93 -15.51
C ARG A 260 -15.85 8.13 -15.68
N GLU A 261 -17.02 8.10 -15.05
CA GLU A 261 -18.05 9.13 -15.22
C GLU A 261 -17.81 10.36 -14.33
N GLY A 262 -17.19 10.17 -13.16
CA GLY A 262 -17.03 11.21 -12.16
C GLY A 262 -18.20 11.27 -11.18
N LEU A 263 -17.93 11.90 -10.04
CA LEU A 263 -18.84 11.99 -8.89
C LEU A 263 -18.87 13.44 -8.43
N VAL A 264 -19.72 14.22 -9.09
CA VAL A 264 -19.94 15.65 -8.85
C VAL A 264 -21.42 15.87 -8.56
N GLY A 265 -21.71 16.86 -7.74
CA GLY A 265 -23.07 17.25 -7.36
C GLY A 265 -23.08 18.69 -6.89
N ASP A 266 -24.24 19.15 -6.43
CA ASP A 266 -24.42 20.52 -5.92
C ASP A 266 -24.80 20.51 -4.43
N SER A 267 -23.88 20.98 -3.59
CA SER A 267 -24.10 21.10 -2.15
C SER A 267 -24.87 22.35 -1.74
N GLY A 268 -25.22 23.25 -2.67
CA GLY A 268 -25.94 24.50 -2.40
C GLY A 268 -27.23 24.28 -1.59
N PRO A 269 -28.18 23.45 -2.08
CA PRO A 269 -29.41 23.16 -1.35
C PRO A 269 -29.17 22.55 0.03
N ALA A 270 -28.14 21.69 0.18
CA ALA A 270 -27.77 21.11 1.46
C ALA A 270 -27.21 22.16 2.43
N SER A 271 -26.47 23.14 1.90
CA SER A 271 -25.89 24.23 2.69
C SER A 271 -26.98 25.14 3.23
N GLU A 272 -27.97 25.48 2.39
CA GLU A 272 -29.10 26.34 2.74
C GLU A 272 -30.03 25.66 3.76
N ASP A 273 -30.54 24.47 3.45
CA ASP A 273 -31.57 23.83 4.28
C ASP A 273 -30.99 23.09 5.48
N LEU A 274 -29.82 22.45 5.32
CA LEU A 274 -29.20 21.60 6.34
C LEU A 274 -27.99 22.24 7.05
N GLY A 275 -27.56 23.44 6.62
CA GLY A 275 -26.36 24.09 7.19
C GLY A 275 -25.10 23.27 6.91
N PHE A 276 -25.12 22.49 5.82
CA PHE A 276 -24.06 21.57 5.46
C PHE A 276 -22.80 22.34 5.06
N ALA A 277 -21.75 22.25 5.88
CA ALA A 277 -20.46 22.91 5.65
C ALA A 277 -19.33 21.85 5.53
N PRO A 278 -19.10 21.28 4.34
CA PRO A 278 -18.17 20.17 4.17
C PRO A 278 -16.71 20.60 4.29
N ARG A 279 -15.90 19.77 4.95
CA ARG A 279 -14.45 19.99 5.08
C ARG A 279 -13.72 19.81 3.75
N PRO A 280 -12.66 20.60 3.49
CA PRO A 280 -11.87 20.46 2.28
C PRO A 280 -10.98 19.21 2.31
N PHE A 281 -10.80 18.59 1.14
CA PHE A 281 -9.99 17.40 0.92
C PHE A 281 -8.50 17.76 0.80
N THR A 282 -7.90 18.24 1.88
CA THR A 282 -6.50 18.70 1.90
C THR A 282 -5.53 17.60 2.36
N PRO A 283 -4.25 17.62 1.93
CA PRO A 283 -3.25 16.69 2.45
C PRO A 283 -3.12 16.75 3.97
N SER A 284 -3.32 17.91 4.59
CA SER A 284 -3.34 18.08 6.05
C SER A 284 -4.47 17.33 6.74
N ALA A 285 -5.67 17.37 6.18
CA ALA A 285 -6.81 16.64 6.74
C ALA A 285 -6.64 15.12 6.59
N LEU A 286 -5.95 14.69 5.54
CA LEU A 286 -5.62 13.28 5.28
C LEU A 286 -4.49 12.74 6.17
N ARG A 287 -3.59 13.59 6.71
CA ARG A 287 -2.51 13.13 7.61
C ARG A 287 -3.05 12.43 8.86
N ALA A 288 -4.25 12.79 9.33
CA ALA A 288 -4.92 12.10 10.42
C ALA A 288 -5.20 10.60 10.12
N LEU A 289 -5.15 10.19 8.84
CA LEU A 289 -5.36 8.82 8.38
C LEU A 289 -4.05 8.02 8.23
N GLU A 290 -2.88 8.63 8.42
CA GLU A 290 -1.56 8.05 8.09
C GLU A 290 -1.16 6.85 8.97
N GLY A 291 -1.64 6.81 10.21
CA GLY A 291 -1.05 6.02 11.29
C GLY A 291 -1.23 4.50 11.24
N TRP A 292 -2.14 3.95 10.42
CA TRP A 292 -2.56 2.54 10.61
C TRP A 292 -2.88 1.73 9.34
N ILE A 293 -2.50 2.19 8.14
CA ILE A 293 -2.87 1.50 6.89
C ILE A 293 -1.68 0.72 6.31
N PRO A 294 -1.65 -0.63 6.35
CA PRO A 294 -0.56 -1.41 5.76
C PRO A 294 -0.52 -1.29 4.23
N SER A 295 0.59 -1.68 3.60
CA SER A 295 0.65 -1.81 2.15
C SER A 295 -0.27 -2.93 1.65
N LEU A 296 -0.60 -2.90 0.36
CA LEU A 296 -1.36 -3.99 -0.24
C LEU A 296 -0.60 -5.32 -0.09
N PHE A 297 -1.32 -6.40 0.23
CA PHE A 297 -0.77 -7.74 0.50
C PHE A 297 0.21 -7.85 1.68
N GLY A 298 0.39 -6.79 2.47
CA GLY A 298 1.31 -6.80 3.63
C GLY A 298 2.79 -6.71 3.28
N PHE A 299 3.14 -6.50 2.00
CA PHE A 299 4.51 -6.20 1.56
C PHE A 299 4.53 -5.01 0.58
N SER A 300 5.70 -4.42 0.34
CA SER A 300 5.86 -3.24 -0.49
C SER A 300 6.96 -3.48 -1.54
N LEU A 301 6.62 -3.30 -2.82
CA LEU A 301 7.57 -3.25 -3.95
C LEU A 301 8.37 -1.94 -3.96
N ARG A 302 8.02 -0.97 -3.12
CA ARG A 302 8.86 0.21 -2.96
C ARG A 302 10.13 -0.17 -2.26
N LEU A 303 11.24 0.36 -2.74
CA LEU A 303 12.53 0.25 -2.08
C LEU A 303 12.53 0.84 -0.66
N VAL A 304 11.85 1.98 -0.50
CA VAL A 304 11.88 2.83 0.68
C VAL A 304 10.46 3.36 0.86
N ASP A 305 9.79 2.95 1.95
CA ASP A 305 8.48 3.47 2.31
C ASP A 305 8.66 4.89 2.88
N GLY A 306 8.71 5.86 1.98
CA GLY A 306 8.54 7.30 2.25
C GLY A 306 9.42 7.89 3.34
N ARG A 307 8.81 8.77 4.15
CA ARG A 307 9.48 9.54 5.23
C ARG A 307 10.15 8.65 6.27
N VAL A 308 9.51 7.54 6.64
CA VAL A 308 10.02 6.60 7.66
C VAL A 308 11.33 5.97 7.23
N SER A 309 11.51 5.72 5.94
CA SER A 309 12.75 5.14 5.42
C SER A 309 13.84 6.18 5.16
N ARG A 310 13.48 7.42 4.82
CA ARG A 310 14.46 8.53 4.79
C ARG A 310 14.98 8.87 6.18
N ALA A 311 14.11 8.92 7.19
CA ALA A 311 14.50 9.12 8.59
C ALA A 311 15.40 7.99 9.09
N ALA A 312 15.14 6.75 8.70
CA ALA A 312 15.99 5.60 9.07
C ALA A 312 17.39 5.65 8.44
N LEU A 313 17.55 6.29 7.29
CA LEU A 313 18.82 6.42 6.57
C LEU A 313 19.58 7.71 6.93
N GLU A 314 18.92 8.69 7.56
CA GLU A 314 19.53 9.97 7.92
C GLU A 314 20.79 9.83 8.79
N PRO A 315 20.85 8.94 9.82
CA PRO A 315 22.07 8.74 10.59
C PRO A 315 23.24 8.28 9.72
N ALA A 316 22.98 7.37 8.76
CA ALA A 316 24.00 6.90 7.84
C ALA A 316 24.46 8.00 6.87
N ALA A 317 23.53 8.83 6.38
CA ALA A 317 23.85 9.92 5.44
C ALA A 317 24.89 10.91 6.00
N ARG A 318 24.94 11.10 7.32
CA ARG A 318 25.93 11.98 8.00
C ARG A 318 27.37 11.49 7.85
N HIS A 319 27.56 10.20 7.58
CA HIS A 319 28.88 9.60 7.41
C HIS A 319 29.40 9.63 5.97
N PHE A 320 28.64 10.19 5.02
CA PHE A 320 29.01 10.22 3.60
C PHE A 320 30.45 10.69 3.34
N GLY A 321 30.90 11.75 4.00
CA GLY A 321 32.28 12.27 3.82
C GLY A 321 33.35 11.28 4.29
N VAL A 322 33.15 10.66 5.46
CA VAL A 322 34.06 9.66 6.03
C VAL A 322 34.09 8.39 5.18
N SER A 323 32.94 7.98 4.62
CA SER A 323 32.84 6.84 3.71
C SER A 323 33.77 6.98 2.50
N TRP A 324 33.89 8.18 1.91
CA TRP A 324 34.79 8.40 0.78
C TRP A 324 36.27 8.32 1.14
N LEU A 325 36.65 8.78 2.34
CA LEU A 325 38.02 8.60 2.85
C LEU A 325 38.34 7.11 3.01
N LEU A 326 37.39 6.34 3.53
CA LEU A 326 37.53 4.89 3.66
C LEU A 326 37.55 4.17 2.32
N VAL A 327 36.79 4.60 1.31
CA VAL A 327 36.90 4.06 -0.06
C VAL A 327 38.28 4.34 -0.65
N ALA A 328 38.80 5.56 -0.51
CA ALA A 328 40.15 5.88 -0.99
C ALA A 328 41.22 5.04 -0.28
N ALA A 329 41.11 4.88 1.05
CA ALA A 329 41.99 4.01 1.82
C ALA A 329 41.86 2.53 1.42
N ALA A 330 40.64 2.05 1.13
CA ALA A 330 40.39 0.69 0.67
C ALA A 330 41.08 0.42 -0.67
N VAL A 331 40.98 1.34 -1.63
CA VAL A 331 41.66 1.22 -2.92
C VAL A 331 43.18 1.23 -2.73
N ALA A 332 43.71 2.18 -1.96
CA ALA A 332 45.16 2.30 -1.73
C ALA A 332 45.75 1.06 -1.05
N THR A 333 45.06 0.52 -0.04
CA THR A 333 45.48 -0.70 0.67
C THR A 333 45.38 -1.94 -0.21
N LEU A 334 44.37 -2.03 -1.09
CA LEU A 334 44.25 -3.13 -2.04
C LEU A 334 45.45 -3.18 -3.00
N VAL A 335 45.83 -2.03 -3.58
CA VAL A 335 47.01 -1.92 -4.47
C VAL A 335 48.31 -2.26 -3.73
N ALA A 336 48.46 -1.80 -2.49
CA ALA A 336 49.63 -2.10 -1.68
C ALA A 336 49.74 -3.59 -1.34
N LEU A 337 48.62 -4.23 -0.96
CA LEU A 337 48.56 -5.65 -0.63
C LEU A 337 48.77 -6.54 -1.87
N GLU A 338 48.38 -6.08 -3.05
CA GLU A 338 48.65 -6.77 -4.30
C GLU A 338 50.15 -6.96 -4.58
N GLN A 339 50.96 -5.98 -4.20
CA GLN A 339 52.42 -6.04 -4.34
C GLN A 339 53.10 -6.83 -3.21
N ALA A 340 52.44 -6.98 -2.07
CA ALA A 340 53.04 -7.50 -0.84
C ALA A 340 52.62 -8.94 -0.47
N VAL A 341 51.48 -9.42 -0.98
CA VAL A 341 50.89 -10.71 -0.61
C VAL A 341 50.49 -11.51 -1.84
N ASP A 342 51.25 -12.57 -2.14
CA ASP A 342 51.04 -13.41 -3.33
C ASP A 342 49.71 -14.17 -3.31
N SER A 343 49.30 -14.66 -2.13
CA SER A 343 48.06 -15.43 -2.01
C SER A 343 46.82 -14.51 -2.02
N PRO A 344 45.85 -14.72 -2.93
CA PRO A 344 44.65 -13.89 -3.01
C PRO A 344 43.80 -14.00 -1.73
N TRP A 345 43.75 -15.18 -1.10
CA TRP A 345 42.99 -15.41 0.13
C TRP A 345 43.54 -14.63 1.32
N TRP A 346 44.86 -14.67 1.54
CA TRP A 346 45.49 -13.92 2.62
C TRP A 346 45.45 -12.41 2.38
N ARG A 347 45.54 -11.99 1.11
CA ARG A 347 45.38 -10.61 0.69
C ARG A 347 43.99 -10.08 1.03
N LEU A 348 42.95 -10.81 0.63
CA LEU A 348 41.55 -10.45 0.91
C LEU A 348 41.28 -10.40 2.41
N LEU A 349 41.75 -11.39 3.18
CA LEU A 349 41.59 -11.38 4.64
C LEU A 349 42.25 -10.16 5.29
N ALA A 350 43.49 -9.84 4.91
CA ALA A 350 44.23 -8.70 5.46
C ALA A 350 43.54 -7.37 5.12
N TRP A 351 43.07 -7.25 3.87
CA TRP A 351 42.29 -6.11 3.42
C TRP A 351 41.00 -5.96 4.23
N ASP A 352 40.26 -7.05 4.39
CA ASP A 352 38.96 -7.08 5.05
C ASP A 352 39.04 -6.70 6.54
N VAL A 353 40.07 -7.17 7.26
CA VAL A 353 40.34 -6.75 8.65
C VAL A 353 40.53 -5.24 8.75
N ALA A 354 41.27 -4.62 7.82
CA ALA A 354 41.48 -3.18 7.79
C ALA A 354 40.16 -2.42 7.50
N LEU A 355 39.36 -2.91 6.56
CA LEU A 355 38.08 -2.32 6.19
C LEU A 355 37.04 -2.40 7.31
N ILE A 356 36.91 -3.56 7.97
CA ILE A 356 36.04 -3.75 9.13
C ILE A 356 36.46 -2.82 10.26
N GLY A 357 37.76 -2.80 10.59
CA GLY A 357 38.31 -1.94 11.64
C GLY A 357 38.01 -0.47 11.39
N GLY A 358 38.29 0.03 10.18
CA GLY A 358 37.98 1.40 9.77
C GLY A 358 36.48 1.71 9.82
N SER A 359 35.63 0.75 9.41
CA SER A 359 34.18 0.90 9.43
C SER A 359 33.62 1.06 10.84
N PHE A 360 34.00 0.19 11.78
CA PHE A 360 33.48 0.26 13.16
C PHE A 360 34.04 1.45 13.95
N THR A 361 35.27 1.88 13.67
CA THR A 361 35.92 2.98 14.40
C THR A 361 35.45 4.34 13.92
N LEU A 362 35.33 4.55 12.61
CA LEU A 362 35.06 5.86 12.03
C LEU A 362 33.57 6.13 11.79
N LEU A 363 32.73 5.10 11.68
CA LEU A 363 31.30 5.25 11.43
C LEU A 363 30.45 4.86 12.65
N ARG A 364 29.60 5.79 13.08
CA ARG A 364 28.66 5.60 14.20
C ARG A 364 27.31 5.07 13.70
N LEU A 365 27.35 4.01 12.90
CA LEU A 365 26.14 3.31 12.45
C LEU A 365 25.55 2.46 13.58
N PRO A 366 24.25 2.13 13.52
CA PRO A 366 23.62 1.23 14.49
C PRO A 366 24.02 -0.23 14.21
N TRP A 367 25.31 -0.55 14.31
CA TRP A 367 25.91 -1.84 13.97
C TRP A 367 25.22 -3.01 14.65
N LYS A 368 24.83 -2.85 15.92
CA LYS A 368 24.07 -3.85 16.68
C LYS A 368 22.73 -4.20 16.02
N THR A 369 22.04 -3.21 15.46
CA THR A 369 20.75 -3.43 14.77
C THR A 369 20.97 -4.01 13.39
N LEU A 370 21.96 -3.49 12.66
CA LEU A 370 22.27 -3.93 11.30
C LEU A 370 22.70 -5.40 11.24
N LEU A 371 23.49 -5.85 12.22
CA LEU A 371 24.05 -7.19 12.28
C LEU A 371 23.21 -8.18 13.10
N ARG A 372 22.06 -7.75 13.63
CA ARG A 372 21.21 -8.63 14.46
C ARG A 372 20.55 -9.72 13.60
N PRO A 373 20.80 -11.01 13.88
CA PRO A 373 20.15 -12.09 13.15
C PRO A 373 18.65 -12.14 13.48
N HIS A 374 17.83 -12.19 12.44
CA HIS A 374 16.39 -12.37 12.52
C HIS A 374 15.93 -13.33 11.42
N VAL A 375 14.90 -14.13 11.70
CA VAL A 375 14.38 -15.16 10.79
C VAL A 375 14.00 -14.57 9.43
N ARG A 376 13.38 -13.38 9.40
CA ARG A 376 12.94 -12.74 8.15
C ARG A 376 14.13 -12.36 7.23
N PRO A 377 15.12 -11.55 7.66
CA PRO A 377 16.35 -11.30 6.89
C PRO A 377 17.08 -12.57 6.44
N LEU A 378 17.16 -13.60 7.29
CA LEU A 378 17.79 -14.87 6.93
C LEU A 378 17.08 -15.54 5.74
N LEU A 379 15.75 -15.71 5.83
CA LEU A 379 14.95 -16.29 4.75
C LEU A 379 15.00 -15.44 3.47
N GLN A 380 15.02 -14.11 3.60
CA GLN A 380 15.18 -13.21 2.47
C GLN A 380 16.54 -13.38 1.78
N GLY A 381 17.62 -13.56 2.54
CA GLY A 381 18.95 -13.87 2.02
C GLY A 381 19.00 -15.19 1.24
N VAL A 382 18.42 -16.26 1.80
CA VAL A 382 18.33 -17.56 1.13
C VAL A 382 17.53 -17.47 -0.17
N ALA A 383 16.35 -16.83 -0.13
CA ALA A 383 15.53 -16.65 -1.32
C ALA A 383 16.24 -15.81 -2.39
N SER A 384 16.94 -14.75 -1.99
CA SER A 384 17.74 -13.92 -2.89
C SER A 384 18.88 -14.70 -3.54
N ALA A 385 19.63 -15.51 -2.78
CA ALA A 385 20.69 -16.36 -3.33
C ALA A 385 20.15 -17.33 -4.40
N ALA A 386 19.00 -17.97 -4.15
CA ALA A 386 18.37 -18.86 -5.12
C ALA A 386 17.98 -18.13 -6.43
N VAL A 387 17.41 -16.92 -6.31
CA VAL A 387 17.06 -16.08 -7.47
C VAL A 387 18.30 -15.63 -8.23
N LEU A 388 19.31 -15.10 -7.52
CA LEU A 388 20.57 -14.69 -8.13
C LEU A 388 21.20 -15.86 -8.86
N TYR A 389 21.28 -17.04 -8.24
CA TYR A 389 21.81 -18.25 -8.85
C TYR A 389 21.08 -18.62 -10.15
N GLY A 390 19.75 -18.62 -10.15
CA GLY A 390 18.95 -18.88 -11.36
C GLY A 390 19.14 -17.83 -12.46
N LEU A 391 19.24 -16.55 -12.11
CA LEU A 391 19.51 -15.46 -13.05
C LEU A 391 20.94 -15.54 -13.62
N GLY A 392 21.91 -15.84 -12.77
CA GLY A 392 23.28 -16.13 -13.17
C GLY A 392 23.28 -17.25 -14.19
N TRP A 393 22.55 -18.33 -13.90
CA TRP A 393 22.43 -19.49 -14.78
C TRP A 393 21.92 -19.14 -16.18
N LEU A 394 20.81 -18.39 -16.24
CA LEU A 394 20.23 -17.93 -17.50
C LEU A 394 21.19 -16.98 -18.25
N THR A 395 21.82 -16.06 -17.52
CA THR A 395 22.75 -15.07 -18.10
C THR A 395 23.94 -15.78 -18.73
N TRP A 396 24.50 -16.78 -18.06
CA TRP A 396 25.61 -17.57 -18.60
C TRP A 396 25.22 -18.36 -19.85
N ARG A 397 24.05 -19.02 -19.84
CA ARG A 397 23.53 -19.72 -21.02
C ARG A 397 23.39 -18.78 -22.23
N PHE A 398 22.94 -17.56 -21.99
CA PHE A 398 22.85 -16.52 -23.02
C PHE A 398 24.23 -16.04 -23.50
N LEU A 399 25.16 -15.79 -22.58
CA LEU A 399 26.51 -15.36 -22.91
C LEU A 399 27.27 -16.41 -23.72
N LEU A 400 27.18 -17.70 -23.36
CA LEU A 400 27.78 -18.78 -24.16
C LEU A 400 27.22 -18.86 -25.59
N ALA A 401 25.94 -18.53 -25.77
CA ALA A 401 25.31 -18.53 -27.09
C ALA A 401 25.71 -17.32 -27.96
N THR A 402 26.15 -16.22 -27.35
CA THR A 402 26.38 -14.92 -28.02
C THR A 402 27.84 -14.47 -28.06
N ALA A 403 28.65 -14.93 -27.10
CA ALA A 403 30.06 -14.58 -26.91
C ALA A 403 30.82 -15.80 -26.32
N PRO A 404 30.99 -16.89 -27.10
CA PRO A 404 31.58 -18.15 -26.62
C PRO A 404 33.02 -17.99 -26.11
N GLU A 405 33.75 -16.97 -26.52
CA GLU A 405 35.08 -16.61 -26.03
C GLU A 405 35.12 -16.30 -24.53
N LEU A 406 34.00 -15.91 -23.93
CA LEU A 406 33.88 -15.68 -22.48
C LEU A 406 33.96 -16.99 -21.69
N ALA A 407 33.87 -18.16 -22.34
CA ALA A 407 34.07 -19.47 -21.72
C ALA A 407 35.47 -19.59 -21.08
N ALA A 408 36.51 -18.98 -21.67
CA ALA A 408 37.86 -19.03 -21.12
C ALA A 408 38.01 -18.25 -19.80
N GLN A 409 37.18 -17.22 -19.59
CA GLN A 409 37.18 -16.45 -18.32
C GLN A 409 36.67 -17.29 -17.14
N ARG A 410 35.95 -18.39 -17.41
CA ARG A 410 35.47 -19.34 -16.39
C ARG A 410 36.62 -20.03 -15.67
N GLU A 411 37.64 -20.46 -16.41
CA GLU A 411 38.75 -21.25 -15.85
C GLU A 411 39.57 -20.41 -14.86
N ILE A 412 39.66 -19.10 -15.09
CA ILE A 412 40.31 -18.14 -14.19
C ILE A 412 39.61 -18.12 -12.82
N MET A 413 38.27 -18.12 -12.80
CA MET A 413 37.49 -18.09 -11.55
C MET A 413 37.58 -19.42 -10.79
N LEU A 414 37.66 -20.54 -11.50
CA LEU A 414 37.86 -21.87 -10.89
C LEU A 414 39.27 -22.04 -10.30
N GLY A 415 40.27 -21.36 -10.84
CA GLY A 415 41.63 -21.38 -10.31
C GLY A 415 41.77 -20.84 -8.89
N TRP A 416 40.83 -20.01 -8.42
CA TRP A 416 40.88 -19.40 -7.09
C TRP A 416 40.65 -20.41 -5.94
N THR A 417 40.01 -21.54 -6.22
CA THR A 417 39.80 -22.62 -5.22
C THR A 417 40.96 -23.62 -5.17
N ALA A 418 41.88 -23.58 -6.13
CA ALA A 418 43.00 -24.53 -6.21
C ALA A 418 44.16 -24.20 -5.25
N GLY A 419 44.21 -22.99 -4.69
CA GLY A 419 45.35 -22.51 -3.89
C GLY A 419 45.33 -22.83 -2.39
N LEU A 420 44.21 -23.30 -1.84
CA LEU A 420 44.07 -23.63 -0.41
C LEU A 420 43.15 -24.85 -0.20
N PRO A 421 43.30 -25.59 0.92
CA PRO A 421 42.37 -26.67 1.26
C PRO A 421 40.93 -26.16 1.41
N THR A 422 39.95 -26.93 0.94
CA THR A 422 38.51 -26.60 1.03
C THR A 422 38.06 -26.21 2.44
N ALA A 423 38.59 -26.89 3.47
CA ALA A 423 38.28 -26.57 4.86
C ALA A 423 38.76 -25.18 5.27
N THR A 424 39.91 -24.73 4.75
CA THR A 424 40.43 -23.36 4.99
C THR A 424 39.55 -22.33 4.30
N ILE A 425 39.18 -22.59 3.04
CA ILE A 425 38.27 -21.71 2.29
C ILE A 425 36.91 -21.60 2.98
N ALA A 426 36.35 -22.70 3.47
CA ALA A 426 35.07 -22.70 4.19
C ALA A 426 35.08 -21.87 5.48
N ILE A 427 36.25 -21.65 6.10
CA ILE A 427 36.43 -20.78 7.28
C ILE A 427 36.65 -19.33 6.85
N LEU A 428 37.50 -19.10 5.85
CA LEU A 428 37.87 -17.75 5.41
C LEU A 428 36.72 -17.05 4.69
N LEU A 429 35.96 -17.77 3.87
CA LEU A 429 34.92 -17.18 3.02
C LEU A 429 33.83 -16.46 3.85
N PRO A 430 33.24 -17.03 4.91
CA PRO A 430 32.28 -16.30 5.73
C PRO A 430 32.86 -15.04 6.38
N ILE A 431 34.15 -15.03 6.71
CA ILE A 431 34.81 -13.85 7.31
C ILE A 431 34.93 -12.75 6.26
N ILE A 432 35.48 -13.09 5.09
CA ILE A 432 35.65 -12.17 3.96
C ILE A 432 34.31 -11.59 3.53
N VAL A 433 33.30 -12.44 3.33
CA VAL A 433 31.95 -12.00 2.95
C VAL A 433 31.35 -11.09 4.03
N ALA A 434 31.59 -11.37 5.32
CA ALA A 434 31.10 -10.50 6.39
C ALA A 434 31.71 -9.11 6.32
N GLY A 435 33.02 -8.99 6.13
CA GLY A 435 33.64 -7.67 6.05
C GLY A 435 33.36 -6.93 4.75
N GLU A 436 33.22 -7.64 3.63
CA GLU A 436 32.74 -7.05 2.38
C GLU A 436 31.35 -6.44 2.56
N GLU A 437 30.43 -7.12 3.24
CA GLU A 437 29.09 -6.59 3.50
C GLU A 437 29.09 -5.44 4.52
N ILE A 438 29.93 -5.52 5.56
CA ILE A 438 30.12 -4.42 6.51
C ILE A 438 30.62 -3.17 5.78
N PHE A 439 31.62 -3.33 4.93
CA PHE A 439 32.24 -2.22 4.22
C PHE A 439 31.35 -1.71 3.08
N TRP A 440 31.04 -2.55 2.09
CA TRP A 440 30.34 -2.09 0.90
C TRP A 440 28.90 -1.71 1.19
N ARG A 441 28.17 -2.46 2.04
CA ARG A 441 26.74 -2.19 2.28
C ARG A 441 26.57 -1.27 3.47
N GLY A 442 27.29 -1.54 4.56
CA GLY A 442 27.30 -0.67 5.74
C GLY A 442 27.97 0.68 5.49
N THR A 443 29.27 0.66 5.18
CA THR A 443 30.11 1.87 5.14
C THR A 443 29.94 2.69 3.86
N VAL A 444 29.78 2.06 2.70
CA VAL A 444 29.65 2.78 1.41
C VAL A 444 28.18 3.03 1.08
N ALA A 445 27.39 1.96 0.96
CA ALA A 445 26.09 2.08 0.35
C ALA A 445 25.05 2.79 1.21
N LEU A 446 24.94 2.49 2.52
CA LEU A 446 23.95 3.16 3.38
C LEU A 446 24.15 4.69 3.44
N PRO A 447 25.37 5.23 3.63
CA PRO A 447 25.60 6.67 3.57
C PRO A 447 25.31 7.29 2.20
N LEU A 448 25.68 6.61 1.11
CA LEU A 448 25.42 7.06 -0.25
C LEU A 448 23.91 7.12 -0.54
N VAL A 449 23.18 6.05 -0.24
CA VAL A 449 21.72 5.96 -0.36
C VAL A 449 21.02 7.01 0.52
N GLY A 450 21.49 7.24 1.74
CA GLY A 450 20.97 8.28 2.61
C GLY A 450 21.16 9.70 2.03
N ARG A 451 22.24 9.94 1.29
CA ARG A 451 22.61 11.25 0.75
C ARG A 451 21.96 11.61 -0.58
N ILE A 452 21.92 10.66 -1.53
CA ILE A 452 21.45 10.89 -2.92
C ILE A 452 20.14 10.14 -3.24
N GLY A 453 19.61 9.40 -2.28
CA GLY A 453 18.36 8.65 -2.42
C GLY A 453 18.58 7.18 -2.80
N PRO A 454 17.53 6.35 -2.67
CA PRO A 454 17.66 4.89 -2.73
C PRO A 454 18.10 4.35 -4.09
N TRP A 455 17.40 4.68 -5.18
CA TRP A 455 17.76 4.15 -6.49
C TRP A 455 19.09 4.70 -7.02
N PRO A 456 19.35 6.03 -7.02
CA PRO A 456 20.65 6.56 -7.43
C PRO A 456 21.78 6.05 -6.54
N GLY A 457 21.55 5.93 -5.23
CA GLY A 457 22.53 5.43 -4.27
C GLY A 457 22.84 3.96 -4.44
N ILE A 458 21.84 3.11 -4.69
CA ILE A 458 22.07 1.68 -5.00
C ILE A 458 22.90 1.57 -6.27
N LEU A 459 22.49 2.25 -7.35
CA LEU A 459 23.23 2.18 -8.61
C LEU A 459 24.68 2.65 -8.45
N ALA A 460 24.89 3.79 -7.79
CA ALA A 460 26.22 4.33 -7.56
C ALA A 460 27.07 3.41 -6.66
N ALA A 461 26.51 2.85 -5.58
CA ALA A 461 27.21 1.90 -4.72
C ALA A 461 27.60 0.62 -5.47
N SER A 462 26.69 0.10 -6.29
CA SER A 462 26.95 -1.08 -7.11
C SER A 462 27.99 -0.84 -8.19
N LEU A 463 28.01 0.34 -8.80
CA LEU A 463 29.05 0.73 -9.76
C LEU A 463 30.42 0.82 -9.08
N LEU A 464 30.50 1.37 -7.86
CA LEU A 464 31.75 1.41 -7.09
C LEU A 464 32.22 0.00 -6.72
N PHE A 465 31.31 -0.84 -6.24
CA PHE A 465 31.59 -2.24 -5.92
C PHE A 465 32.03 -3.04 -7.15
N ALA A 466 31.36 -2.89 -8.30
CA ALA A 466 31.81 -3.52 -9.54
C ALA A 466 33.15 -2.95 -10.02
N GLY A 467 33.38 -1.65 -9.82
CA GLY A 467 34.60 -0.95 -10.22
C GLY A 467 35.85 -1.47 -9.54
N ILE A 468 35.79 -1.91 -8.27
CA ILE A 468 36.97 -2.50 -7.61
C ILE A 468 37.40 -3.81 -8.28
N HIS A 469 36.45 -4.58 -8.81
CA HIS A 469 36.72 -5.84 -9.48
C HIS A 469 37.40 -5.64 -10.84
N VAL A 470 37.35 -4.43 -11.41
CA VAL A 470 38.14 -4.05 -12.59
C VAL A 470 39.64 -4.22 -12.35
N LEU A 471 40.07 -4.02 -11.11
CA LEU A 471 41.47 -4.15 -10.74
C LEU A 471 41.90 -5.60 -10.53
N VAL A 472 40.96 -6.54 -10.31
CA VAL A 472 41.26 -7.85 -9.71
C VAL A 472 40.78 -9.04 -10.54
N GLY A 473 39.87 -8.85 -11.51
CA GLY A 473 39.27 -9.99 -12.20
C GLY A 473 38.73 -9.74 -13.61
N PRO A 474 38.26 -10.81 -14.27
CA PRO A 474 37.81 -10.76 -15.66
C PRO A 474 36.49 -9.98 -15.82
N PRO A 475 36.19 -9.47 -17.03
CA PRO A 475 34.96 -8.70 -17.30
C PRO A 475 33.65 -9.36 -16.83
N LEU A 476 33.55 -10.69 -16.89
CA LEU A 476 32.40 -11.43 -16.40
C LEU A 476 32.13 -11.20 -14.90
N LEU A 477 33.20 -11.09 -14.10
CA LEU A 477 33.11 -10.81 -12.67
C LEU A 477 32.51 -9.42 -12.42
N TRP A 478 32.75 -8.45 -13.30
CA TRP A 478 32.23 -7.09 -13.14
C TRP A 478 30.72 -7.04 -13.36
N ILE A 479 30.23 -7.76 -14.38
CA ILE A 479 28.80 -7.87 -14.67
C ILE A 479 28.09 -8.55 -13.49
N ALA A 480 28.67 -9.66 -12.99
CA ALA A 480 28.16 -10.36 -11.82
C ALA A 480 28.17 -9.47 -10.57
N ALA A 481 29.29 -8.78 -10.28
CA ALA A 481 29.43 -7.89 -9.15
C ALA A 481 28.46 -6.69 -9.22
N LEU A 482 28.23 -6.13 -10.40
CA LEU A 482 27.26 -5.03 -10.59
C LEU A 482 25.84 -5.48 -10.27
N GLY A 483 25.41 -6.62 -10.84
CA GLY A 483 24.07 -7.18 -10.65
C GLY A 483 23.83 -7.63 -9.20
N ALA A 484 24.71 -8.49 -8.69
CA ALA A 484 24.64 -8.99 -7.32
C ALA A 484 24.77 -7.85 -6.31
N GLY A 485 25.68 -6.91 -6.55
CA GLY A 485 25.89 -5.77 -5.69
C GLY A 485 24.69 -4.82 -5.63
N ALA A 486 23.93 -4.68 -6.72
CA ALA A 486 22.65 -3.96 -6.72
C ALA A 486 21.60 -4.66 -5.87
N VAL A 487 21.50 -5.99 -5.97
CA VAL A 487 20.59 -6.79 -5.15
C VAL A 487 20.94 -6.72 -3.67
N TRP A 488 22.20 -6.94 -3.30
CA TRP A 488 22.64 -6.89 -1.90
C TRP A 488 22.48 -5.50 -1.29
N THR A 489 22.77 -4.44 -2.04
CA THR A 489 22.53 -3.08 -1.58
C THR A 489 21.04 -2.78 -1.41
N TRP A 490 20.20 -3.23 -2.36
CA TRP A 490 18.75 -3.16 -2.24
C TRP A 490 18.26 -3.87 -0.98
N MET A 491 18.78 -5.07 -0.69
CA MET A 491 18.44 -5.83 0.52
C MET A 491 18.85 -5.09 1.79
N ALA A 492 20.07 -4.55 1.86
CA ALA A 492 20.56 -3.80 3.02
C ALA A 492 19.63 -2.62 3.35
N VAL A 493 19.22 -1.86 2.33
CA VAL A 493 18.31 -0.71 2.46
C VAL A 493 16.90 -1.16 2.83
N LYS A 494 16.37 -2.18 2.15
CA LYS A 494 14.97 -2.63 2.29
C LYS A 494 14.73 -3.33 3.63
N THR A 495 15.65 -4.18 4.05
CA THR A 495 15.56 -4.97 5.29
C THR A 495 16.11 -4.23 6.50
N ARG A 496 16.86 -3.15 6.28
CA ARG A 496 17.61 -2.42 7.32
C ARG A 496 18.51 -3.35 8.13
N SER A 497 19.08 -4.34 7.45
CA SER A 497 19.92 -5.38 8.01
C SER A 497 21.00 -5.77 7.01
N LEU A 498 22.20 -6.02 7.51
CA LEU A 498 23.30 -6.60 6.74
C LEU A 498 23.27 -8.13 6.75
N VAL A 499 22.39 -8.75 7.54
CA VAL A 499 22.24 -10.21 7.60
C VAL A 499 21.69 -10.78 6.30
N ALA A 500 20.67 -10.13 5.72
CA ALA A 500 20.07 -10.58 4.48
C ALA A 500 21.07 -10.57 3.30
N PRO A 501 21.79 -9.47 3.01
CA PRO A 501 22.80 -9.48 1.97
C PRO A 501 23.98 -10.40 2.30
N PHE A 502 24.45 -10.48 3.55
CA PHE A 502 25.49 -11.44 3.97
C PHE A 502 25.14 -12.89 3.61
N VAL A 503 23.94 -13.33 3.99
CA VAL A 503 23.47 -14.69 3.68
C VAL A 503 23.36 -14.89 2.17
N SER A 504 22.83 -13.89 1.46
CA SER A 504 22.69 -13.97 0.01
C SER A 504 24.04 -14.06 -0.70
N HIS A 505 25.02 -13.29 -0.24
CA HIS A 505 26.36 -13.22 -0.80
C HIS A 505 27.14 -14.51 -0.51
N LEU A 506 27.14 -14.96 0.75
CA LEU A 506 27.84 -16.19 1.13
C LEU A 506 27.31 -17.41 0.37
N LEU A 507 25.99 -17.54 0.27
CA LEU A 507 25.38 -18.65 -0.48
C LEU A 507 25.64 -18.53 -1.97
N TRP A 508 25.64 -17.32 -2.53
CA TRP A 508 26.03 -17.10 -3.93
C TRP A 508 27.47 -17.53 -4.18
N ASP A 509 28.42 -17.13 -3.35
CA ASP A 509 29.84 -17.51 -3.50
C ASP A 509 30.04 -19.01 -3.32
N LEU A 510 29.41 -19.61 -2.31
CA LEU A 510 29.44 -21.06 -2.12
C LEU A 510 28.87 -21.79 -3.34
N SER A 511 27.76 -21.30 -3.89
CA SER A 511 27.16 -21.84 -5.11
C SER A 511 28.11 -21.71 -6.30
N VAL A 512 28.75 -20.55 -6.48
CA VAL A 512 29.66 -20.29 -7.60
C VAL A 512 30.96 -21.08 -7.50
N MET A 513 31.50 -21.21 -6.30
CA MET A 513 32.79 -21.84 -6.06
C MET A 513 32.71 -23.37 -5.96
N PHE A 514 31.65 -23.91 -5.36
CA PHE A 514 31.58 -25.34 -5.01
C PHE A 514 30.44 -26.11 -5.65
N TRP A 515 29.30 -25.46 -5.91
CA TRP A 515 28.13 -26.17 -6.44
C TRP A 515 27.91 -25.98 -7.92
N TRP A 516 28.66 -25.09 -8.60
CA TRP A 516 28.32 -24.66 -9.94
C TRP A 516 28.32 -25.81 -10.99
N PRO A 517 27.14 -26.22 -11.54
CA PRO A 517 27.00 -27.08 -12.69
C PRO A 517 26.59 -26.24 -13.92
N TYR A 518 27.56 -25.70 -14.65
CA TYR A 518 27.38 -25.30 -16.06
C TYR A 518 27.95 -26.36 -17.00
N ALA A 519 28.37 -27.50 -16.45
CA ALA A 519 28.69 -28.68 -17.21
C ALA A 519 27.41 -29.52 -17.38
N ALA A 520 26.55 -29.05 -18.27
CA ALA A 520 25.66 -29.85 -19.11
C ALA A 520 25.37 -29.05 -20.38
#